data_AF-A0AAU9W5A5-F1
#
_entry.id   AF-A0AAU9W5A5-F1
#
_cell.length_a   1.000
_cell.length_b   1.000
_cell.length_c   1.000
_cell.angle_alpha   90.00
_cell.angle_beta   90.00
_cell.angle_gamma   90.00
#
_symmetry.space_group_name_H-M   'P 1'
#
loop_
_entity.id
_entity.type
_entity.pdbx_description
1 polymer ?
#
loop_
_entity_poly.entity_id
_entity_poly.type
_entity_poly.pdbx_seq_one_letter_code
_entity_poly.pdbx_strand_id
1 'polypeptide(L)'
;MLQIFYTEIRTKDGCEYEPESLKSMLAALDCYLKEHDYKYSIIRDREFHQSKLVLEGKVKCLRQQGKGKRPNAANALTAKEKMLWSEQSLGDCSPRVLSQTMWWILTQILA
;
A
#
# COMPACT_ATOMS: atom_id res chain seq x y z
N MET A 1 7.47 -4.86 21.33
CA MET A 1 7.24 -3.42 21.63
C MET A 1 7.13 -2.59 20.35
N LEU A 2 8.16 -2.52 19.49
CA LEU A 2 8.11 -1.77 18.21
C LEU A 2 7.07 -2.30 17.19
N GLN A 3 6.83 -3.61 17.15
CA GLN A 3 5.76 -4.19 16.33
C GLN A 3 4.38 -3.64 16.70
N ILE A 4 4.03 -3.67 18.00
CA ILE A 4 2.75 -3.19 18.53
C ILE A 4 2.60 -1.71 18.19
N PHE A 5 3.66 -0.92 18.40
CA PHE A 5 3.70 0.49 18.00
C PHE A 5 3.31 0.67 16.53
N TYR A 6 3.94 -0.03 15.58
CA TYR A 6 3.59 0.14 14.16
C TYR A 6 2.17 -0.34 13.82
N THR A 7 1.66 -1.36 14.49
CA THR A 7 0.27 -1.82 14.30
C THR A 7 -0.73 -0.77 14.79
N GLU A 8 -0.49 -0.19 15.96
CA GLU A 8 -1.46 0.65 16.69
C GLU A 8 -1.32 2.14 16.41
N ILE A 9 -0.18 2.61 15.88
CA ILE A 9 0.05 4.05 15.67
C ILE A 9 -1.04 4.67 14.77
N ARG A 10 -1.62 5.79 15.23
CA ARG A 10 -2.65 6.59 14.56
C ARG A 10 -2.38 8.08 14.71
N THR A 11 -2.93 8.90 13.82
CA THR A 11 -2.89 10.37 13.95
C THR A 11 -3.68 10.81 15.18
N LYS A 12 -3.57 12.11 15.53
CA LYS A 12 -4.35 12.69 16.63
C LYS A 12 -5.86 12.51 16.43
N ASP A 13 -6.30 12.52 15.17
CA ASP A 13 -7.69 12.32 14.76
C ASP A 13 -8.08 10.82 14.66
N GLY A 14 -7.20 9.90 15.06
CA GLY A 14 -7.44 8.45 15.01
C GLY A 14 -7.28 7.83 13.61
N CYS A 15 -6.84 8.59 12.62
CA CYS A 15 -6.66 8.10 11.25
C CYS A 15 -5.33 7.34 11.08
N GLU A 16 -5.24 6.49 10.05
CA GLU A 16 -3.98 5.86 9.64
C GLU A 16 -3.01 6.92 9.08
N TYR A 17 -1.73 6.80 9.42
CA TYR A 17 -0.68 7.60 8.79
C TYR A 17 -0.45 7.22 7.33
N GLU A 18 0.10 8.16 6.56
CA GLU A 18 0.62 7.85 5.23
C GLU A 18 1.81 6.89 5.30
N PRO A 19 2.00 6.04 4.27
CA PRO A 19 3.13 5.12 4.18
C PRO A 19 4.50 5.79 4.35
N GLU A 20 4.69 6.99 3.79
CA GLU A 20 5.97 7.68 3.84
C GLU A 20 6.21 8.38 5.18
N SER A 21 5.14 8.81 5.87
CA SER A 21 5.23 9.32 7.24
C SER A 21 5.71 8.23 8.20
N LEU A 22 5.19 7.01 8.07
CA LEU A 22 5.62 5.87 8.90
C LEU A 22 7.11 5.52 8.69
N LYS A 23 7.60 5.56 7.44
CA LYS A 23 9.03 5.36 7.15
C LYS A 23 9.89 6.49 7.71
N SER A 24 9.39 7.73 7.63
CA SER A 24 10.10 8.89 8.18
C SER A 24 10.22 8.78 9.70
N MET A 25 9.19 8.30 10.39
CA MET A 25 9.25 8.01 11.83
C MET A 25 10.26 6.90 12.15
N LEU A 26 10.30 5.81 11.38
CA LEU A 26 11.32 4.77 11.54
C LEU A 26 12.73 5.36 11.37
N ALA A 27 12.94 6.18 10.34
CA ALA A 27 14.23 6.84 10.11
C ALA A 27 14.63 7.79 11.24
N ALA A 28 13.69 8.60 11.73
CA ALA A 28 13.91 9.51 12.85
C ALA A 28 14.27 8.76 14.15
N LEU A 29 13.56 7.66 14.45
CA LEU A 29 13.86 6.81 15.60
C LEU A 29 15.25 6.16 15.49
N ASP A 30 15.62 5.65 14.30
CA ASP A 30 16.94 5.06 14.08
C ASP A 30 18.06 6.09 14.22
N CYS A 31 17.84 7.32 13.72
CA CYS A 31 18.77 8.44 13.86
C CYS A 31 18.96 8.81 15.34
N TYR A 32 17.86 9.00 16.07
CA TYR A 32 17.87 9.33 17.49
C TYR A 32 18.61 8.26 18.31
N LEU A 33 18.35 6.98 18.05
CA LEU A 33 19.03 5.90 18.75
C LEU A 33 20.53 5.90 18.49
N LYS A 34 20.97 6.18 17.26
CA LYS A 34 22.38 6.29 16.91
C LYS A 34 23.06 7.48 17.58
N GLU A 35 22.39 8.61 17.67
CA GLU A 35 22.88 9.81 18.38
C GLU A 35 23.08 9.57 19.88
N HIS A 36 22.38 8.58 20.44
CA HIS A 36 22.48 8.16 21.83
C HIS A 36 23.28 6.85 22.02
N ASP A 37 24.22 6.56 21.12
CA ASP A 37 25.14 5.41 21.19
C ASP A 37 24.43 4.04 21.30
N TYR A 38 23.19 3.95 20.83
CA TYR A 38 22.50 2.67 20.80
C TYR A 38 23.14 1.76 19.75
N LYS A 39 23.52 0.56 20.18
CA LYS A 39 24.35 -0.37 19.41
C LYS A 39 23.70 -0.90 18.12
N TYR A 40 22.36 -1.00 18.09
CA TYR A 40 21.65 -1.64 16.99
C TYR A 40 20.84 -0.64 16.16
N SER A 41 20.91 -0.74 14.84
CA SER A 41 20.02 -0.05 13.92
C SER A 41 18.69 -0.78 13.81
N ILE A 42 17.60 -0.07 14.11
CA ILE A 42 16.24 -0.60 13.97
C ILE A 42 15.82 -0.78 12.50
N ILE A 43 16.61 -0.24 11.56
CA ILE A 43 16.40 -0.38 10.11
C ILE A 43 17.18 -1.56 9.53
N ARG A 44 18.43 -1.76 9.97
CA ARG A 44 19.38 -2.67 9.32
C ARG A 44 19.54 -3.99 10.06
N ASP A 45 19.49 -3.98 11.38
CA ASP A 45 19.88 -5.13 12.18
C ASP A 45 18.73 -6.14 12.35
N ARG A 46 19.12 -7.42 12.41
CA ARG A 46 18.18 -8.57 12.40
C ARG A 46 17.29 -8.64 13.64
N GLU A 47 17.75 -8.04 14.73
CA GLU A 47 17.04 -7.90 16.01
C GLU A 47 15.68 -7.21 15.81
N PHE A 48 15.57 -6.35 14.79
CA PHE A 48 14.36 -5.61 14.44
C PHE A 48 13.65 -6.14 13.17
N HIS A 49 14.05 -7.32 12.68
CA HIS A 49 13.49 -7.90 11.45
C HIS A 49 11.97 -8.05 11.51
N GLN A 50 11.45 -8.55 12.63
CA GLN A 50 10.01 -8.76 12.77
C GLN A 50 9.22 -7.43 12.85
N SER A 51 9.74 -6.39 13.52
CA SER A 51 9.12 -5.06 13.49
C SER A 51 9.12 -4.43 12.10
N LYS A 52 10.21 -4.66 11.34
CA LYS A 52 10.31 -4.21 9.94
C LYS A 52 9.25 -4.89 9.07
N LEU A 53 9.08 -6.21 9.19
CA LEU A 53 8.04 -6.95 8.45
C LEU A 53 6.63 -6.42 8.75
N VAL A 54 6.32 -6.14 10.02
CA VAL A 54 5.03 -5.56 10.41
C VAL A 54 4.82 -4.19 9.78
N LEU A 55 5.83 -3.31 9.84
CA LEU A 55 5.77 -1.99 9.22
C LEU A 55 5.62 -2.07 7.69
N GLU A 56 6.40 -2.92 7.04
CA GLU A 56 6.35 -3.11 5.58
C GLU A 56 4.99 -3.67 5.14
N GLY A 57 4.43 -4.60 5.90
CA GLY A 57 3.08 -5.12 5.70
C GLY A 57 2.02 -4.02 5.81
N LYS A 58 2.11 -3.17 6.84
CA LYS A 58 1.22 -2.02 7.02
C LYS A 58 1.34 -1.01 5.88
N VAL A 59 2.57 -0.63 5.51
CA VAL A 59 2.87 0.24 4.37
C VAL A 59 2.28 -0.30 3.07
N LYS A 60 2.41 -1.61 2.83
CA LYS A 60 1.83 -2.29 1.66
C LYS A 60 0.31 -2.23 1.66
N CYS A 61 -0.33 -2.51 2.80
CA CYS A 61 -1.78 -2.43 2.96
C CYS A 61 -2.30 -1.01 2.69
N LEU A 62 -1.67 0.01 3.26
CA LEU A 62 -2.03 1.42 3.04
C LEU A 62 -1.90 1.84 1.58
N ARG A 63 -0.88 1.37 0.87
CA ARG A 63 -0.72 1.61 -0.57
C ARG A 63 -1.82 0.94 -1.40
N GLN A 64 -2.24 -0.27 -1.01
CA GLN A 64 -3.37 -0.97 -1.66
C GLN A 64 -4.70 -0.25 -1.42
N GLN A 65 -4.84 0.47 -0.31
CA GLN A 65 -5.98 1.33 -0.01
C GLN A 65 -5.91 2.72 -0.68
N GLY A 66 -4.94 2.95 -1.58
CA GLY A 66 -4.80 4.22 -2.29
C GLY A 66 -4.14 5.35 -1.49
N LYS A 67 -3.70 5.11 -0.25
CA LYS A 67 -3.02 6.12 0.60
C LYS A 67 -1.55 6.35 0.24
N GLY A 68 -1.12 5.94 -0.95
CA GLY A 68 0.26 6.10 -1.43
C GLY A 68 0.40 7.30 -2.36
N LYS A 69 1.64 7.74 -2.61
CA LYS A 69 1.95 8.87 -3.51
C LYS A 69 1.76 8.60 -5.01
N ARG A 70 0.91 7.65 -5.39
CA ARG A 70 0.63 7.33 -6.81
C ARG A 70 -0.78 7.81 -7.15
N PRO A 71 -0.95 9.07 -7.59
CA PRO A 71 -2.26 9.61 -7.93
C PRO A 71 -2.95 8.84 -9.07
N ASN A 72 -2.17 8.17 -9.92
CA ASN A 72 -2.65 7.36 -11.04
C ASN A 72 -2.43 5.85 -10.81
N ALA A 73 -2.43 5.38 -9.56
CA ALA A 73 -2.37 3.94 -9.30
C ALA A 73 -3.63 3.28 -9.85
N ALA A 74 -3.48 2.25 -10.68
CA ALA A 74 -4.60 1.42 -11.07
C ALA A 74 -5.22 0.78 -9.83
N ASN A 75 -6.53 0.94 -9.67
CA ASN A 75 -7.29 0.25 -8.62
C ASN A 75 -7.18 -1.27 -8.83
N ALA A 76 -7.22 -2.01 -7.72
CA ALA A 76 -7.34 -3.46 -7.82
C ALA A 76 -8.72 -3.80 -8.42
N LEU A 77 -8.76 -4.82 -9.29
CA LEU A 77 -10.02 -5.32 -9.84
C LEU A 77 -10.95 -5.75 -8.69
N THR A 78 -12.15 -5.20 -8.68
CA THR A 78 -13.27 -5.66 -7.85
C THR A 78 -13.63 -7.10 -8.21
N ALA A 79 -14.34 -7.79 -7.30
CA ALA A 79 -14.79 -9.17 -7.55
C ALA A 79 -15.62 -9.27 -8.85
N LYS A 80 -16.46 -8.26 -9.11
CA LYS A 80 -17.27 -8.17 -10.33
C LYS A 80 -16.41 -8.03 -11.58
N GLU A 81 -15.42 -7.12 -11.56
CA GLU A 81 -14.51 -6.94 -12.70
C GLU A 81 -13.73 -8.23 -12.97
N LYS A 82 -13.22 -8.90 -11.93
CA LYS A 82 -12.55 -10.20 -12.09
C LYS A 82 -13.44 -11.24 -12.76
N MET A 83 -14.72 -11.32 -12.39
CA MET A 83 -15.68 -12.21 -13.04
C MET A 83 -15.84 -11.87 -14.52
N LEU A 84 -16.04 -10.58 -14.85
CA LEU A 84 -16.20 -10.12 -16.23
C LEU A 84 -14.99 -10.44 -17.12
N TRP A 85 -13.78 -10.32 -16.59
CA TRP A 85 -12.55 -10.76 -17.28
C TRP A 85 -12.47 -12.28 -17.42
N SER A 86 -12.84 -13.04 -16.40
CA SER A 86 -12.78 -14.51 -16.43
C SER A 86 -13.80 -15.15 -17.38
N GLU A 87 -14.98 -14.53 -17.52
CA GLU A 87 -16.05 -14.97 -18.42
C GLU A 87 -15.84 -14.50 -19.88
N GLN A 88 -14.72 -13.83 -20.18
CA GLN A 88 -14.43 -13.23 -21.49
C GLN A 88 -15.49 -12.22 -21.97
N SER A 89 -16.30 -11.68 -21.05
CA SER A 89 -17.19 -10.55 -21.33
C SER A 89 -16.41 -9.25 -21.52
N LEU A 90 -15.22 -9.17 -20.90
CA LEU A 90 -14.18 -8.19 -21.19
C LEU A 90 -12.92 -8.91 -21.69
N GLY A 91 -12.25 -8.37 -22.69
CA GLY A 91 -11.11 -9.01 -23.33
C GLY A 91 -10.87 -8.57 -24.77
N ASP A 92 -10.00 -9.31 -25.44
CA ASP A 92 -9.59 -9.09 -26.83
C ASP A 92 -9.97 -10.26 -27.75
N CYS A 93 -10.74 -11.22 -27.23
CA CYS A 93 -11.07 -12.47 -27.94
C CYS A 93 -11.89 -12.27 -29.22
N SER A 94 -12.53 -11.11 -29.41
CA SER A 94 -13.16 -10.72 -30.67
C SER A 94 -13.24 -9.19 -30.81
N PRO A 95 -13.39 -8.65 -32.05
CA PRO A 95 -13.56 -7.21 -32.26
C PRO A 95 -14.75 -6.62 -31.48
N ARG A 96 -15.81 -7.41 -31.30
CA ARG A 96 -17.00 -7.00 -30.54
C ARG A 96 -16.69 -6.87 -29.05
N VAL A 97 -16.07 -7.90 -28.47
CA VAL A 97 -15.68 -7.91 -27.05
C VAL A 97 -14.65 -6.82 -26.77
N LEU A 98 -13.70 -6.61 -27.69
CA LEU A 98 -12.73 -5.52 -27.58
C LEU A 98 -13.42 -4.15 -27.58
N SER A 99 -14.37 -3.93 -28.49
CA SER A 99 -15.16 -2.68 -28.53
C SER A 99 -15.96 -2.45 -27.25
N GLN A 100 -16.59 -3.51 -26.71
CA GLN A 100 -17.32 -3.46 -25.43
C GLN A 100 -16.39 -3.18 -24.25
N THR A 101 -15.20 -3.78 -24.26
CA THR A 101 -14.18 -3.57 -23.23
C THR A 101 -13.68 -2.14 -23.24
N MET A 102 -13.38 -1.59 -24.42
CA MET A 102 -13.00 -0.19 -24.58
C MET A 102 -14.08 0.75 -24.08
N TRP A 103 -15.34 0.53 -24.47
CA TRP A 103 -16.47 1.33 -24.01
C TRP A 103 -16.61 1.30 -22.49
N TRP A 104 -16.55 0.10 -21.88
CA TRP A 104 -16.63 -0.07 -20.44
C TRP A 104 -15.50 0.65 -19.71
N ILE A 105 -14.24 0.54 -20.16
CA ILE A 105 -13.10 1.26 -19.58
C ILE A 105 -13.31 2.78 -19.68
N LEU A 106 -13.76 3.29 -20.83
CA LEU A 106 -14.01 4.71 -21.02
C LEU A 106 -15.10 5.25 -20.08
N THR A 107 -16.16 4.47 -19.84
CA THR A 107 -17.21 4.87 -18.87
C THR A 107 -16.69 4.94 -17.43
N GLN A 108 -15.70 4.13 -17.06
CA GLN A 108 -15.10 4.16 -15.71
C GLN A 108 -14.12 5.33 -15.52
N ILE A 109 -13.56 5.88 -16.60
CA ILE A 109 -12.64 7.03 -16.55
C ILE A 109 -13.41 8.35 -16.53
N LEU A 110 -14.60 8.39 -17.15
CA LEU A 110 -15.42 9.60 -17.30
C LEU A 110 -16.46 9.79 -16.17
N ALA A 111 -16.66 8.78 -15.33
CA ALA A 111 -17.56 8.80 -14.17
C ALA A 111 -16.80 9.17 -12.88
#